data_AF-A0A7S0DFP5-F1
#
_entry.id   AF-A0A7S0DFP5-F1
#
_cell.length_a   1.000
_cell.length_b   1.000
_cell.length_c   1.000
_cell.angle_alpha   90.00
_cell.angle_beta   90.00
_cell.angle_gamma   90.00
#
_symmetry.space_group_name_H-M   'P 1'
#
loop_
_entity.id
_entity.type
_entity.pdbx_description
1 polymer ?
#
loop_
_entity_poly.entity_id
_entity_poly.type
_entity_poly.pdbx_seq_one_letter_code
_entity_poly.pdbx_strand_id
1 'polypeptide(L)'
;VFDGRVPCSEAIKYINGWVIIATVGNILNICSTCYCLSHGVLAALDDNWLAIMGFGALASWLSITQFFESTSTYYVLIATLQSGVPRVGRFFVGILPFFFAYAVFGVGYFSSYSERFSTLDNACVTLFSLLNGDVIHDVFQDLHSNSPAISRFYLYTFLALFIYAVLNIFVAIIEDSFFATKHVQEEGKSVIE
;
A
#
# COMPACT_ATOMS: atom_id res chain seq x y z
N VAL A 1 8.75 4.64 -46.46
CA VAL A 1 9.09 3.57 -45.51
C VAL A 1 8.58 4.00 -44.16
N PHE A 2 7.36 3.57 -43.78
CA PHE A 2 6.88 3.79 -42.42
C PHE A 2 7.74 2.89 -41.52
N ASP A 3 8.56 3.50 -40.67
CA ASP A 3 9.29 2.77 -39.64
C ASP A 3 8.23 2.22 -38.67
N GLY A 4 7.85 0.95 -38.84
CA GLY A 4 6.78 0.27 -38.09
C GLY A 4 7.13 -0.02 -36.63
N ARG A 5 8.01 0.78 -36.03
CA ARG A 5 8.42 0.66 -34.63
C ARG A 5 7.46 1.48 -33.79
N VAL A 6 6.49 0.80 -33.19
CA VAL A 6 5.72 1.37 -32.07
C VAL A 6 6.71 1.77 -30.97
N PRO A 7 6.69 3.02 -30.50
CA PRO A 7 7.58 3.48 -29.44
C PRO A 7 7.34 2.65 -28.17
N CYS A 8 8.39 2.34 -27.41
CA CYS A 8 8.29 1.51 -26.20
C CYS A 8 7.23 2.01 -25.19
N SER A 9 6.97 3.32 -25.17
CA SER A 9 5.91 3.92 -24.34
C SER A 9 4.50 3.47 -24.74
N GLU A 10 4.25 3.19 -26.02
CA GLU A 10 2.96 2.67 -26.47
C GLU A 10 2.86 1.16 -26.23
N ALA A 11 3.95 0.41 -26.38
CA ALA A 11 3.99 -1.02 -26.10
C ALA A 11 3.70 -1.34 -24.61
N ILE A 12 4.19 -0.52 -23.67
CA ILE A 12 3.94 -0.69 -22.22
C ILE A 12 2.46 -0.51 -21.88
N LYS A 13 1.71 0.29 -22.64
CA LYS A 13 0.27 0.52 -22.44
C LYS A 13 -0.58 -0.74 -22.70
N TYR A 14 -0.06 -1.68 -23.48
CA TYR A 14 -0.73 -2.96 -23.78
C TYR A 14 -0.39 -4.08 -22.78
N ILE A 15 0.48 -3.83 -21.80
CA ILE A 15 0.81 -4.83 -20.79
C ILE A 15 -0.30 -4.88 -19.74
N ASN A 16 -1.00 -6.01 -19.67
CA ASN A 16 -2.03 -6.24 -18.67
C ASN A 16 -1.38 -6.48 -17.29
N GLY A 17 -1.63 -5.58 -16.34
CA GLY A 17 -1.11 -5.65 -14.97
C GLY A 17 -1.49 -6.95 -14.24
N TRP A 18 -2.69 -7.49 -14.50
CA TRP A 18 -3.14 -8.75 -13.92
C TRP A 18 -2.28 -9.94 -14.37
N VAL A 19 -1.88 -9.95 -15.65
CA VAL A 19 -1.02 -11.01 -16.20
C VAL A 19 0.36 -10.97 -15.54
N ILE A 20 0.88 -9.79 -15.23
CA ILE A 20 2.14 -9.66 -14.49
C ILE A 20 1.99 -10.26 -13.09
N ILE A 21 0.96 -9.85 -12.33
CA ILE A 21 0.73 -10.34 -10.96
C ILE A 21 0.57 -11.87 -10.95
N ALA A 22 -0.21 -12.42 -11.88
CA ALA A 22 -0.42 -13.86 -12.02
C ALA A 22 0.88 -14.59 -12.36
N THR A 23 1.67 -14.04 -13.30
CA THR A 23 2.94 -14.65 -13.72
C THR A 23 3.95 -14.69 -12.57
N VAL A 24 4.10 -13.57 -11.84
CA VAL A 24 4.98 -13.49 -10.67
C VAL A 24 4.50 -14.46 -9.59
N GLY A 25 3.20 -14.49 -9.29
CA GLY A 25 2.64 -15.44 -8.31
C GLY A 25 2.89 -16.90 -8.67
N ASN A 26 2.72 -17.27 -9.94
CA ASN A 26 3.01 -18.62 -10.43
C ASN A 26 4.50 -18.98 -10.30
N ILE A 27 5.41 -18.05 -10.62
CA ILE A 27 6.85 -18.27 -10.44
C ILE A 27 7.18 -18.54 -8.97
N LEU A 28 6.66 -17.73 -8.05
CA LEU A 28 6.88 -17.91 -6.61
C LEU A 28 6.37 -19.27 -6.12
N ASN A 29 5.15 -19.66 -6.52
CA ASN A 29 4.56 -20.95 -6.16
C ASN A 29 5.37 -22.13 -6.73
N ILE A 30 5.82 -22.04 -7.99
CA ILE A 30 6.66 -23.08 -8.62
C ILE A 30 8.00 -23.20 -7.90
N CYS A 31 8.68 -22.08 -7.63
CA CYS A 31 9.96 -22.08 -6.91
C CYS A 31 9.83 -22.72 -5.52
N SER A 32 8.82 -22.32 -4.74
CA SER A 32 8.57 -22.89 -3.42
C SER A 32 8.24 -24.40 -3.49
N THR A 33 7.40 -24.82 -4.45
CA THR A 33 7.03 -26.23 -4.63
C THR A 33 8.22 -27.08 -5.08
N CYS A 34 9.06 -26.58 -5.99
CA CYS A 34 10.29 -27.27 -6.42
C CYS A 34 11.28 -27.45 -5.25
N TYR A 35 11.40 -26.44 -4.39
CA TYR A 35 12.23 -26.53 -3.20
C TYR A 35 11.68 -27.60 -2.22
N CYS A 36 10.37 -27.59 -1.98
CA CYS A 36 9.68 -28.57 -1.15
C CYS A 36 9.85 -30.01 -1.67
N LEU A 37 9.76 -30.21 -2.98
CA LEU A 37 9.94 -31.52 -3.60
C LEU A 37 11.39 -32.02 -3.54
N SER A 38 12.38 -31.13 -3.66
CA SER A 38 13.81 -31.51 -3.70
C SER A 38 14.39 -31.81 -2.31
N HIS A 39 13.95 -31.08 -1.28
CA HIS A 39 14.50 -31.19 0.09
C HIS A 39 13.52 -31.83 1.08
N GLY A 40 12.31 -32.15 0.63
CA GLY A 40 11.24 -32.73 1.44
C GLY A 40 10.45 -31.67 2.23
N VAL A 41 9.29 -32.08 2.74
CA VAL A 41 8.32 -31.18 3.40
C VAL A 41 8.93 -30.43 4.58
N LEU A 42 9.77 -31.09 5.40
CA LEU A 42 10.39 -30.45 6.55
C LEU A 42 11.33 -29.29 6.18
N ALA A 43 12.01 -29.37 5.04
CA ALA A 43 12.87 -28.28 4.57
C ALA A 43 12.06 -27.09 4.04
N ALA A 44 10.86 -27.33 3.51
CA ALA A 44 9.96 -26.28 3.05
C ALA A 44 9.31 -25.47 4.18
N LEU A 45 9.41 -25.95 5.42
CA LEU A 45 8.95 -25.23 6.61
C LEU A 45 9.93 -24.15 7.08
N ASP A 46 11.07 -23.99 6.41
CA ASP A 46 11.97 -22.86 6.63
C ASP A 46 11.25 -21.53 6.31
N ASP A 47 11.43 -20.53 7.19
CA ASP A 47 10.65 -19.28 7.18
C ASP A 47 10.70 -18.56 5.82
N ASN A 48 11.86 -18.62 5.14
CA ASN A 48 12.06 -17.99 3.84
C ASN A 48 11.20 -18.63 2.73
N TRP A 49 11.17 -19.96 2.67
CA TRP A 49 10.42 -20.69 1.63
C TRP A 49 8.92 -20.69 1.90
N LEU A 50 8.55 -20.66 3.17
CA LEU A 50 7.18 -20.45 3.61
C LEU A 50 6.70 -19.04 3.24
N ALA A 51 7.54 -18.01 3.42
CA ALA A 51 7.22 -16.66 2.98
C ALA A 51 7.03 -16.58 1.46
N ILE A 52 7.91 -17.20 0.66
CA ILE A 52 7.77 -17.26 -0.81
C ILE A 52 6.45 -17.93 -1.22
N MET A 53 6.09 -19.05 -0.56
CA MET A 53 4.80 -19.70 -0.76
C MET A 53 3.63 -18.77 -0.42
N GLY A 54 3.72 -18.08 0.72
CA GLY A 54 2.70 -17.12 1.18
C GLY A 54 2.50 -15.97 0.20
N PHE A 55 3.58 -15.36 -0.29
CA PHE A 55 3.52 -14.30 -1.30
C PHE A 55 2.98 -14.82 -2.64
N GLY A 56 3.35 -16.05 -3.03
CA GLY A 56 2.78 -16.71 -4.21
C GLY A 56 1.28 -16.95 -4.09
N ALA A 57 0.80 -17.39 -2.93
CA ALA A 57 -0.63 -17.57 -2.65
C ALA A 57 -1.39 -16.24 -2.64
N LEU A 58 -0.81 -15.20 -2.03
CA LEU A 58 -1.37 -13.84 -2.02
C LEU A 58 -1.53 -13.29 -3.45
N ALA A 59 -0.51 -13.43 -4.30
CA ALA A 59 -0.56 -13.01 -5.69
C ALA A 59 -1.62 -13.78 -6.49
N SER A 60 -1.79 -15.08 -6.24
CA SER A 60 -2.85 -15.89 -6.85
C SER A 60 -4.25 -15.38 -6.48
N TRP A 61 -4.49 -15.05 -5.20
CA TRP A 61 -5.76 -14.47 -4.76
C TRP A 61 -6.03 -13.09 -5.36
N LEU A 62 -5.00 -12.23 -5.45
CA LEU A 62 -5.13 -10.95 -6.16
C LEU A 62 -5.45 -11.14 -7.64
N SER A 63 -4.86 -12.15 -8.28
CA SER A 63 -5.10 -12.44 -9.70
C SER A 63 -6.54 -12.87 -10.00
N ILE A 64 -7.27 -13.39 -9.02
CA ILE A 64 -8.70 -13.72 -9.19
C ILE A 64 -9.53 -12.47 -9.50
N THR A 65 -9.10 -11.30 -9.01
CA THR A 65 -9.86 -10.06 -9.20
C THR A 65 -10.01 -9.64 -10.66
N GLN A 66 -9.12 -10.10 -11.56
CA GLN A 66 -9.24 -9.86 -13.00
C GLN A 66 -10.54 -10.46 -13.60
N PHE A 67 -11.07 -11.53 -13.00
CA PHE A 67 -12.27 -12.19 -13.51
C PHE A 67 -13.55 -11.40 -13.19
N PHE A 68 -13.52 -10.57 -12.15
CA PHE A 68 -14.63 -9.69 -11.79
C PHE A 68 -14.74 -8.48 -12.71
N GLU A 69 -13.68 -8.11 -13.44
CA GLU A 69 -13.71 -7.02 -14.44
C GLU A 69 -14.70 -7.30 -15.57
N SER A 70 -14.93 -8.58 -15.89
CA SER A 70 -15.90 -9.02 -16.90
C SER A 70 -17.37 -8.74 -16.51
N THR A 71 -17.65 -8.55 -15.21
CA THR A 71 -19.02 -8.32 -14.73
C THR A 71 -19.29 -6.83 -14.56
N SER A 72 -20.31 -6.31 -15.25
CA SER A 72 -20.68 -4.88 -15.25
C SER A 72 -20.95 -4.30 -13.85
N THR A 73 -21.38 -5.12 -12.89
CA THR A 73 -21.60 -4.71 -11.48
C THR A 73 -20.29 -4.41 -10.74
N TYR A 74 -19.24 -5.20 -10.98
CA TYR A 74 -17.97 -5.09 -10.24
C TYR A 74 -16.90 -4.27 -10.98
N TYR A 75 -17.11 -4.04 -12.29
CA TYR A 75 -16.21 -3.28 -13.14
C TYR A 75 -15.84 -1.91 -12.55
N VAL A 76 -16.84 -1.11 -12.12
CA VAL A 76 -16.59 0.24 -11.58
C VAL A 76 -15.69 0.20 -10.36
N LEU A 77 -15.89 -0.77 -9.46
CA LEU A 77 -15.07 -0.92 -8.25
C LEU A 77 -13.60 -1.22 -8.61
N ILE A 78 -13.38 -2.18 -9.51
CA ILE A 78 -12.03 -2.62 -9.89
C ILE A 78 -11.30 -1.55 -10.68
N ALA A 79 -11.97 -0.92 -11.65
CA ALA A 79 -11.39 0.16 -12.44
C ALA A 79 -11.10 1.41 -11.59
N THR A 80 -11.91 1.68 -10.55
CA THR A 80 -11.61 2.71 -9.55
C THR A 80 -10.33 2.41 -8.80
N LEU A 81 -10.15 1.17 -8.32
CA LEU A 81 -8.93 0.78 -7.62
C LEU A 81 -7.70 0.85 -8.53
N GLN A 82 -7.79 0.32 -9.77
CA GLN A 82 -6.70 0.36 -10.73
C GLN A 82 -6.27 1.78 -11.10
N SER A 83 -7.23 2.69 -11.27
CA SER A 83 -6.95 4.09 -11.61
C SER A 83 -6.52 4.92 -10.40
N GLY A 84 -7.02 4.61 -9.21
CA GLY A 84 -6.75 5.32 -7.96
C GLY A 84 -5.40 4.98 -7.33
N VAL A 85 -5.00 3.70 -7.33
CA VAL A 85 -3.73 3.23 -6.76
C VAL A 85 -2.50 4.02 -7.25
N PRO A 86 -2.27 4.27 -8.55
CA PRO A 86 -1.11 5.03 -8.99
C PRO A 86 -1.19 6.52 -8.59
N ARG A 87 -2.39 7.10 -8.49
CA ARG A 87 -2.59 8.49 -8.04
C ARG A 87 -2.26 8.63 -6.56
N VAL A 88 -2.80 7.72 -5.75
CA VAL A 88 -2.48 7.59 -4.33
C VAL A 88 -0.99 7.34 -4.12
N GLY A 89 -0.37 6.48 -4.92
CA GLY A 89 1.06 6.20 -4.81
C GLY A 89 1.94 7.45 -4.98
N ARG A 90 1.60 8.33 -5.93
CA ARG A 90 2.31 9.62 -6.11
C ARG A 90 2.12 10.54 -4.90
N PHE A 91 0.91 10.62 -4.37
CA PHE A 91 0.62 11.38 -3.15
C PHE A 91 1.41 10.81 -1.96
N PHE A 92 1.46 9.49 -1.81
CA PHE A 92 2.20 8.81 -0.74
C PHE A 92 3.70 9.13 -0.80
N VAL A 93 4.31 9.04 -1.99
CA VAL A 93 5.72 9.44 -2.19
C VAL A 93 5.96 10.90 -1.79
N GLY A 94 4.99 11.79 -2.03
CA GLY A 94 5.08 13.19 -1.62
C GLY A 94 5.01 13.43 -0.11
N ILE A 95 4.27 12.60 0.65
CA ILE A 95 4.14 12.75 2.11
C ILE A 95 5.21 11.99 2.89
N LEU A 96 5.88 10.99 2.29
CA LEU A 96 6.94 10.21 2.93
C LEU A 96 8.02 11.06 3.65
N PRO A 97 8.54 12.17 3.08
CA PRO A 97 9.52 13.00 3.79
C PRO A 97 8.99 13.60 5.10
N PHE A 98 7.70 13.95 5.14
CA PHE A 98 7.07 14.44 6.36
C PHE A 98 6.98 13.33 7.39
N PHE A 99 6.58 12.12 6.99
CA PHE A 99 6.50 10.98 7.88
C PHE A 99 7.86 10.66 8.51
N PHE A 100 8.91 10.59 7.69
CA PHE A 100 10.28 10.35 8.18
C PHE A 100 10.83 11.51 9.01
N ALA A 101 10.43 12.76 8.75
CA ALA A 101 10.81 13.88 9.60
C ALA A 101 10.29 13.71 11.04
N TYR A 102 9.03 13.27 11.20
CA TYR A 102 8.48 12.92 12.52
C TYR A 102 9.19 11.69 13.11
N ALA A 103 9.42 10.64 12.34
CA ALA A 103 10.10 9.44 12.83
C ALA A 103 11.52 9.73 13.35
N VAL A 104 12.33 10.47 12.58
CA VAL A 104 13.70 10.85 12.97
C VAL A 104 13.69 11.79 14.16
N PHE A 105 12.77 12.77 14.21
CA PHE A 105 12.61 13.61 15.40
C PHE A 105 12.25 12.78 16.62
N GLY A 106 11.31 11.85 16.47
CA GLY A 106 10.84 10.98 17.55
C GLY A 106 11.98 10.15 18.13
N VAL A 107 12.79 9.52 17.27
CA VAL A 107 14.00 8.81 17.72
C VAL A 107 15.00 9.78 18.37
N GLY A 108 15.30 10.90 17.73
CA GLY A 108 16.30 11.84 18.23
C GLY A 108 15.98 12.43 19.61
N TYR A 109 14.70 12.62 19.92
CA TYR A 109 14.26 13.25 21.16
C TYR A 109 13.73 12.28 22.22
N PHE A 110 12.98 11.25 21.84
CA PHE A 110 12.30 10.32 22.77
C PHE A 110 13.06 9.02 23.03
N SER A 111 14.10 8.67 22.24
CA SER A 111 14.81 7.38 22.34
C SER A 111 15.40 7.07 23.73
N SER A 112 15.79 8.10 24.50
CA SER A 112 16.43 7.90 25.81
C SER A 112 15.48 7.43 26.91
N TYR A 113 14.16 7.52 26.71
CA TYR A 113 13.17 7.18 27.72
C TYR A 113 11.90 6.50 27.21
N SER A 114 11.74 6.32 25.90
CA SER A 114 10.63 5.57 25.31
C SER A 114 11.17 4.44 24.43
N GLU A 115 10.79 3.21 24.74
CA GLU A 115 11.15 2.03 23.93
C GLU A 115 10.50 2.11 22.53
N ARG A 116 9.33 2.74 22.44
CA ARG A 116 8.59 2.95 21.18
C ARG A 116 9.35 3.81 20.17
N PHE A 117 10.24 4.67 20.64
CA PHE A 117 11.09 5.52 19.80
C PHE A 117 12.59 5.17 19.93
N SER A 118 12.92 3.98 20.44
CA SER A 118 14.31 3.54 20.62
C SER A 118 15.07 3.43 19.29
N THR A 119 14.40 2.92 18.25
CA THR A 119 14.94 2.72 16.90
C THR A 119 14.02 3.35 15.86
N LEU A 120 14.55 3.59 14.65
CA LEU A 120 13.75 4.12 13.54
C LEU A 120 12.61 3.18 13.16
N ASP A 121 12.84 1.86 13.21
CA ASP A 121 11.82 0.86 12.92
C ASP A 121 10.66 0.93 13.93
N ASN A 122 10.97 0.93 15.23
CA ASN A 122 9.97 1.07 16.29
C ASN A 122 9.21 2.41 16.18
N ALA A 123 9.90 3.50 15.85
CA ALA A 123 9.28 4.80 15.64
C ALA A 123 8.32 4.78 14.43
N CYS A 124 8.72 4.16 13.31
CA CYS A 124 7.87 4.00 12.14
C CYS A 124 6.63 3.15 12.45
N VAL A 125 6.79 2.02 13.15
CA VAL A 125 5.67 1.17 13.60
C VAL A 125 4.72 1.97 14.51
N THR A 126 5.26 2.69 15.50
CA THR A 126 4.46 3.51 16.43
C THR A 126 3.70 4.62 15.70
N LEU A 127 4.35 5.36 14.81
CA LEU A 127 3.71 6.43 14.03
C LEU A 127 2.70 5.88 13.02
N PHE A 128 2.93 4.70 12.46
CA PHE A 128 1.96 4.05 11.58
C PHE A 128 0.72 3.57 12.35
N SER A 129 0.88 3.02 13.56
CA SER A 129 -0.24 2.71 14.46
C SER A 129 -1.05 3.97 14.81
N LEU A 130 -0.36 5.05 15.19
CA LEU A 130 -1.00 6.34 15.48
C LEU A 130 -1.76 6.92 14.29
N LEU A 131 -1.20 6.80 13.08
CA LEU A 131 -1.85 7.24 11.84
C LEU A 131 -3.21 6.54 11.63
N ASN A 132 -3.31 5.27 12.03
CA ASN A 132 -4.56 4.49 11.97
C ASN A 132 -5.44 4.66 13.22
N GLY A 133 -5.05 5.54 14.15
CA GLY A 133 -5.79 5.82 15.37
C GLY A 133 -5.62 4.79 16.49
N ASP A 134 -4.62 3.92 16.38
CA ASP A 134 -4.33 2.89 17.37
C ASP A 134 -3.36 3.38 18.46
N VAL A 135 -3.53 2.87 19.67
CA VAL A 135 -2.64 3.08 20.84
C VAL A 135 -2.37 4.57 21.19
N ILE A 136 -3.27 5.50 20.83
CA ILE A 136 -3.04 6.95 21.00
C ILE A 136 -2.77 7.30 22.46
N HIS A 137 -3.65 6.89 23.38
CA HIS A 137 -3.55 7.26 24.78
C HIS A 137 -2.26 6.75 25.43
N ASP A 138 -1.87 5.51 25.12
CA ASP A 138 -0.67 4.90 25.71
C ASP A 138 0.60 5.60 25.23
N VAL A 139 0.66 6.04 23.96
CA VAL A 139 1.81 6.82 23.47
C VAL A 139 1.86 8.20 24.14
N PHE A 140 0.71 8.84 24.37
CA PHE A 140 0.68 10.08 25.15
C PHE A 140 1.23 9.87 26.56
N GLN A 141 0.84 8.79 27.23
CA GLN A 141 1.28 8.49 28.59
C GLN A 141 2.78 8.17 28.66
N ASP A 142 3.27 7.37 27.72
CA ASP A 142 4.68 6.98 27.60
C ASP A 142 5.59 8.21 27.43
N LEU A 143 5.19 9.14 26.57
CA LEU A 143 5.96 10.37 26.32
C LEU A 143 5.72 11.51 27.33
N HIS A 144 4.74 11.37 28.23
CA HIS A 144 4.34 12.46 29.15
C HIS A 144 5.36 12.72 30.26
N SER A 145 6.00 11.65 30.76
CA SER A 145 6.78 11.66 32.01
C SER A 145 7.96 12.63 32.01
N ASN A 146 8.64 12.81 30.87
CA ASN A 146 9.87 13.59 30.79
C ASN A 146 9.71 14.98 30.13
N SER A 147 8.77 15.14 29.20
CA SER A 147 8.63 16.40 28.44
C SER A 147 7.17 16.67 28.02
N PRO A 148 6.27 16.97 28.98
CA PRO A 148 4.82 16.97 28.75
C PRO A 148 4.34 17.98 27.71
N ALA A 149 5.03 19.11 27.55
CA ALA A 149 4.66 20.12 26.55
C ALA A 149 5.08 19.72 25.13
N ILE A 150 6.32 19.25 24.97
CA ILE A 150 6.90 18.90 23.66
C ILE A 150 6.27 17.62 23.12
N SER A 151 6.05 16.61 23.96
CA SER A 151 5.38 15.37 23.56
C SER A 151 3.95 15.62 23.09
N ARG A 152 3.19 16.47 23.81
CA ARG A 152 1.84 16.87 23.39
C ARG A 152 1.84 17.63 22.08
N PHE A 153 2.72 18.62 21.93
CA PHE A 153 2.83 19.38 20.69
C PHE A 153 3.18 18.47 19.50
N TYR A 154 4.17 17.59 19.67
CA TYR A 154 4.58 16.61 18.67
C TYR A 154 3.43 15.68 18.26
N LEU A 155 2.75 15.06 19.23
CA LEU A 155 1.66 14.13 18.94
C LEU A 155 0.43 14.84 18.35
N TYR A 156 0.04 16.02 18.87
CA TYR A 156 -1.10 16.76 18.31
C TYR A 156 -0.85 17.23 16.89
N THR A 157 0.35 17.72 16.58
CA THR A 157 0.71 18.14 15.21
C THR A 157 0.78 16.95 14.26
N PHE A 158 1.34 15.81 14.70
CA PHE A 158 1.34 14.57 13.92
C PHE A 158 -0.08 14.08 13.63
N LEU A 159 -0.92 13.94 14.66
CA LEU A 159 -2.29 13.44 14.51
C LEU A 159 -3.14 14.38 13.65
N ALA A 160 -3.05 15.70 13.85
CA ALA A 160 -3.78 16.67 13.05
C ALA A 160 -3.38 16.61 11.57
N LEU A 161 -2.08 16.50 11.28
CA LEU A 161 -1.59 16.41 9.91
C LEU A 161 -1.99 15.07 9.27
N PHE A 162 -1.66 13.95 9.89
CA PHE A 162 -1.81 12.65 9.24
C PHE A 162 -3.25 12.14 9.25
N ILE A 163 -3.98 12.26 10.37
CA ILE A 163 -5.36 11.77 10.45
C ILE A 163 -6.30 12.73 9.72
N TYR A 164 -6.23 14.03 9.98
CA TYR A 164 -7.23 14.96 9.42
C TYR A 164 -6.89 15.53 8.05
N ALA A 165 -5.61 15.60 7.66
CA ALA A 165 -5.27 16.06 6.31
C ALA A 165 -4.92 14.88 5.40
N VAL A 166 -3.92 14.07 5.74
CA VAL A 166 -3.39 13.03 4.83
C VAL A 166 -4.43 11.94 4.54
N LEU A 167 -5.12 11.39 5.55
CA LEU A 167 -6.18 10.39 5.32
C LEU A 167 -7.36 10.97 4.53
N ASN A 168 -7.77 12.21 4.83
CA ASN A 168 -8.87 12.86 4.11
C ASN A 168 -8.51 13.09 2.63
N ILE A 169 -7.27 13.49 2.33
CA ILE A 169 -6.81 13.62 0.95
C ILE A 169 -6.74 12.24 0.26
N PHE A 170 -6.29 11.20 0.96
CA PHE A 170 -6.31 9.83 0.43
C PHE A 170 -7.72 9.41 0.00
N VAL A 171 -8.71 9.59 0.88
CA VAL A 171 -10.12 9.28 0.58
C VAL A 171 -10.61 10.10 -0.61
N ALA A 172 -10.31 11.40 -0.66
CA ALA A 172 -10.70 12.28 -1.76
C ALA A 172 -10.11 11.83 -3.12
N ILE A 173 -8.86 11.34 -3.15
CA ILE A 173 -8.25 10.84 -4.39
C ILE A 173 -8.97 9.57 -4.89
N ILE A 174 -9.34 8.67 -3.97
CA ILE A 174 -10.09 7.45 -4.32
C ILE A 174 -11.50 7.79 -4.79
N GLU A 175 -12.16 8.74 -4.12
CA GLU A 175 -13.48 9.24 -4.48
C GLU A 175 -13.49 9.91 -5.87
N ASP A 176 -12.49 10.73 -6.19
CA ASP A 176 -12.32 11.31 -7.53
C ASP A 176 -12.15 10.22 -8.61
N SER A 177 -11.33 9.21 -8.34
CA SER A 177 -11.18 8.04 -9.22
C SER A 177 -12.49 7.27 -9.40
N PHE A 178 -13.30 7.18 -8.35
CA PHE A 178 -14.61 6.52 -8.40
C PHE A 178 -15.57 7.25 -9.31
N PHE A 179 -15.73 8.57 -9.13
CA PHE A 179 -16.62 9.37 -9.96
C PHE A 179 -16.17 9.39 -11.43
N ALA A 180 -14.87 9.53 -11.69
CA ALA A 180 -14.33 9.49 -13.05
C ALA A 180 -14.66 8.16 -13.76
N THR A 181 -14.49 7.03 -13.06
CA THR A 181 -14.79 5.69 -13.61
C THR A 181 -16.29 5.50 -13.84
N LYS A 182 -17.12 5.99 -12.90
CA LYS A 182 -18.57 5.90 -12.99
C LYS A 182 -19.13 6.69 -14.19
N HIS A 183 -18.63 7.90 -14.43
CA HIS A 183 -19.05 8.72 -15.57
C HIS A 183 -18.74 8.04 -16.92
N VAL A 184 -17.54 7.47 -17.08
CA VAL A 184 -17.17 6.72 -18.30
C VAL A 184 -18.10 5.53 -18.54
N GLN A 185 -18.51 4.83 -17.47
CA GLN A 185 -19.45 3.71 -17.56
C GLN A 185 -20.87 4.13 -17.95
N GLU A 186 -21.33 5.30 -17.50
CA GLU A 186 -22.65 5.85 -17.85
C GLU A 186 -22.69 6.34 -19.29
N GLU A 187 -21.66 7.07 -19.74
CA GLU A 187 -21.51 7.49 -21.14
C GLU A 187 -21.47 6.29 -22.09
N GLY A 188 -20.69 5.25 -21.76
CA GLY A 188 -20.62 4.03 -22.55
C GLY A 188 -21.95 3.28 -22.70
N LYS A 189 -22.85 3.38 -21.71
CA LYS A 189 -24.21 2.83 -21.82
C LYS A 189 -25.10 3.66 -22.74
N SER A 190 -25.02 4.99 -22.65
CA SER A 190 -25.85 5.90 -23.46
C SER A 190 -25.57 5.86 -24.96
N VAL A 191 -24.37 5.40 -25.37
CA VAL A 191 -24.01 5.22 -26.80
C VAL A 191 -24.58 3.93 -27.38
N ILE A 192 -24.95 2.96 -26.53
CA ILE A 192 -25.45 1.64 -26.93
C ILE A 192 -26.99 1.63 -27.02
N GLU A 193 -27.67 2.56 -26.35
CA GLU A 193 -29.12 2.81 -26.43
C GLU A 193 -29.50 3.74 -27.59
#